data_AF-A0A804PS51-F1
#
_entry.id   AF-A0A804PS51-F1
#
_cell.length_a   1.000
_cell.length_b   1.000
_cell.length_c   1.000
_cell.angle_alpha   90.00
_cell.angle_beta   90.00
_cell.angle_gamma   90.00
#
_symmetry.space_group_name_H-M   'P 1'
#
loop_
_entity.id
_entity.type
_entity.pdbx_description
1 polymer ?
#
loop_
_entity_poly.entity_id
_entity_poly.type
_entity_poly.pdbx_seq_one_letter_code
_entity_poly.pdbx_strand_id
1 'polypeptide(L)'
;MAKPPPPTSTSDPALPTTATTTSSAPKSSSRPRPRPRGLLDALAASARSLLASARRSPVTTLAAAFFLLALVMYGEDARTIVELSIDDYLYPDADLYNVSGLPPLALPPLTCDLSRSKWVFDNVSVPAYREKDCTFLTKQVSCLPNGRPDDMRQYWRWQPNECSLPTYVFLLLQIASSMLSWPV
;
A
#
# COMPACT_ATOMS: atom_id res chain seq x y z
N MET A 1 0.55 39.66 15.39
CA MET A 1 1.70 39.55 14.46
C MET A 1 1.15 39.08 13.13
N ALA A 2 1.30 39.91 12.09
CA ALA A 2 0.63 39.77 10.80
C ALA A 2 1.26 38.66 9.94
N LYS A 3 0.43 37.83 9.30
CA LYS A 3 0.83 36.75 8.39
C LYS A 3 1.08 37.32 6.98
N PRO A 4 2.18 36.97 6.29
CA PRO A 4 2.44 37.47 4.94
C PRO A 4 1.63 36.68 3.88
N PRO A 5 1.28 37.29 2.74
CA PRO A 5 0.48 36.67 1.68
C PRO A 5 1.34 35.85 0.69
N PRO A 6 0.74 34.94 -0.10
CA PRO A 6 1.47 34.12 -1.06
C PRO A 6 1.70 34.87 -2.39
N PRO A 7 2.76 34.55 -3.17
CA PRO A 7 3.00 35.19 -4.44
C PRO A 7 2.24 34.51 -5.59
N THR A 8 1.66 35.35 -6.44
CA THR A 8 0.99 35.06 -7.71
C THR A 8 2.00 35.09 -8.87
N SER A 9 1.84 34.21 -9.86
CA SER A 9 2.41 34.37 -11.21
C SER A 9 1.36 33.86 -12.23
N THR A 10 0.64 34.70 -12.99
CA THR A 10 1.07 35.54 -14.15
C THR A 10 1.50 34.63 -15.31
N SER A 11 0.56 34.08 -16.09
CA SER A 11 -0.11 34.62 -17.30
C SER A 11 0.71 34.44 -18.59
N ASP A 12 0.15 33.63 -19.51
CA ASP A 12 0.53 33.51 -20.93
C ASP A 12 0.50 34.86 -21.66
N PRO A 13 1.10 34.97 -22.87
CA PRO A 13 0.22 35.16 -24.03
C PRO A 13 0.69 34.57 -25.37
N ALA A 14 -0.30 34.43 -26.25
CA ALA A 14 -0.26 33.88 -27.61
C ALA A 14 0.17 34.87 -28.72
N LEU A 15 0.13 34.36 -29.97
CA LEU A 15 0.10 34.99 -31.32
C LEU A 15 1.48 35.19 -32.04
N PRO A 16 1.57 35.37 -33.38
CA PRO A 16 0.51 35.37 -34.40
C PRO A 16 0.75 34.58 -35.72
N THR A 17 -0.38 34.42 -36.41
CA THR A 17 -0.67 34.03 -37.80
C THR A 17 0.16 34.80 -38.84
N THR A 18 0.58 34.13 -39.93
CA THR A 18 0.90 34.81 -41.20
C THR A 18 0.46 33.94 -42.38
N ALA A 19 -0.12 34.62 -43.37
CA ALA A 19 -0.96 34.10 -44.43
C ALA A 19 -0.22 33.83 -45.75
N THR A 20 -0.88 33.05 -46.60
CA THR A 20 -0.90 33.11 -48.09
C THR A 20 0.38 32.73 -48.84
N THR A 21 0.32 31.67 -49.65
CA THR A 21 0.19 31.80 -51.13
C THR A 21 0.17 30.42 -51.78
N THR A 22 -0.94 30.15 -52.47
CA THR A 22 -1.19 29.00 -53.32
C THR A 22 -0.30 29.04 -54.56
N SER A 23 0.43 27.97 -54.86
CA SER A 23 0.92 27.70 -56.21
C SER A 23 1.05 26.19 -56.46
N SER A 24 0.72 25.83 -57.69
CA SER A 24 0.24 24.56 -58.22
C SER A 24 1.32 23.53 -58.61
N ALA A 25 1.07 22.25 -58.27
CA ALA A 25 1.44 20.98 -58.95
C ALA A 25 2.95 20.67 -59.21
N PRO A 26 3.40 19.39 -59.44
CA PRO A 26 2.64 18.17 -59.76
C PRO A 26 2.96 16.92 -58.89
N LYS A 27 2.11 15.89 -59.02
CA LYS A 27 2.18 14.56 -58.38
C LYS A 27 3.54 13.88 -58.59
N SER A 28 4.30 13.68 -57.50
CA SER A 28 5.41 12.74 -57.45
C SER A 28 5.11 11.65 -56.42
N SER A 29 5.10 10.41 -56.90
CA SER A 29 4.89 9.17 -56.17
C SER A 29 5.86 9.07 -54.98
N SER A 30 5.37 9.28 -53.75
CA SER A 30 6.15 9.09 -52.53
C SER A 30 5.86 7.69 -51.97
N ARG A 31 6.92 6.88 -51.94
CA ARG A 31 6.99 5.58 -51.27
C ARG A 31 6.56 5.75 -49.79
N PRO A 32 5.76 4.86 -49.20
CA PRO A 32 5.31 5.03 -47.82
C PRO A 32 6.52 4.97 -46.88
N ARG A 33 6.71 6.02 -46.06
CA ARG A 33 7.67 5.99 -44.94
C ARG A 33 7.21 4.95 -43.91
N PRO A 34 8.12 4.12 -43.35
CA PRO A 34 7.74 3.16 -42.33
C PRO A 34 7.37 3.89 -41.03
N ARG A 35 6.25 3.49 -40.42
CA ARG A 35 5.78 4.02 -39.12
C ARG A 35 6.80 3.70 -38.01
N PRO A 36 6.97 4.58 -37.00
CA PRO A 36 7.86 4.31 -35.89
C PRO A 36 7.32 3.12 -35.10
N ARG A 37 8.13 2.09 -34.93
CA ARG A 37 7.82 0.92 -34.10
C ARG A 37 7.64 1.40 -32.66
N GLY A 38 6.44 1.27 -32.12
CA GLY A 38 6.15 1.67 -30.75
C GLY A 38 6.86 0.74 -29.76
N LEU A 39 7.02 1.20 -28.52
CA LEU A 39 7.53 0.38 -27.40
C LEU A 39 6.79 -0.97 -27.30
N LEU A 40 5.49 -0.96 -27.59
CA LEU A 40 4.65 -2.16 -27.63
C LEU A 40 5.05 -3.16 -28.73
N ASP A 41 5.48 -2.68 -29.90
CA ASP A 41 5.98 -3.57 -30.98
C ASP A 41 7.33 -4.17 -30.60
N ALA A 42 8.18 -3.42 -29.91
CA ALA A 42 9.47 -3.91 -29.41
C ALA A 42 9.27 -4.98 -28.32
N LEU A 43 8.33 -4.77 -27.39
CA LEU A 43 7.95 -5.75 -26.37
C LEU A 43 7.28 -6.99 -27.00
N ALA A 44 6.41 -6.80 -28.00
CA ALA A 44 5.80 -7.93 -28.72
C ALA A 44 6.84 -8.73 -29.52
N ALA A 45 7.83 -8.05 -30.12
CA ALA A 45 8.92 -8.70 -30.84
C ALA A 45 9.86 -9.46 -29.89
N SER A 46 10.16 -8.92 -28.71
CA SER A 46 10.96 -9.63 -27.70
C SER A 46 10.22 -10.85 -27.14
N ALA A 47 8.92 -10.73 -26.88
CA ALA A 47 8.09 -11.86 -26.45
C ALA A 47 8.07 -12.99 -27.50
N ARG A 48 7.93 -12.64 -28.79
CA ARG A 48 7.98 -13.63 -29.89
C ARG A 48 9.34 -14.29 -30.04
N SER A 49 10.44 -13.55 -29.83
CA SER A 49 11.79 -14.14 -29.90
C SER A 49 12.06 -15.09 -28.75
N LEU A 50 11.57 -14.77 -27.55
CA LEU A 50 11.63 -15.64 -26.37
C LEU A 50 10.78 -16.91 -26.57
N LEU A 51 9.58 -16.79 -27.13
CA LEU A 51 8.74 -17.94 -27.49
C LEU A 51 9.37 -18.80 -28.59
N ALA A 52 10.08 -18.19 -29.54
CA ALA A 52 10.79 -18.92 -30.60
C ALA A 52 12.08 -19.59 -30.10
N SER A 53 12.77 -19.00 -29.13
CA SER A 53 13.96 -19.59 -28.49
C SER A 53 13.61 -20.66 -27.46
N ALA A 54 12.45 -20.55 -26.81
CA ALA A 54 11.89 -21.59 -25.94
C ALA A 54 11.70 -22.91 -26.69
N ARG A 55 11.31 -22.85 -27.98
CA ARG A 55 11.17 -24.05 -28.83
C ARG A 55 12.48 -24.73 -29.22
N ARG A 56 13.64 -24.12 -28.97
CA ARG A 56 14.95 -24.64 -29.45
C ARG A 56 15.74 -25.44 -28.41
N SER A 57 15.39 -25.36 -27.13
CA SER A 57 16.08 -26.11 -26.08
C SER A 57 15.10 -26.59 -25.01
N PRO A 58 15.14 -27.87 -24.60
CA PRO A 58 14.33 -28.35 -23.48
C PRO A 58 14.61 -27.57 -22.19
N VAL A 59 15.84 -27.05 -22.02
CA VAL A 59 16.24 -26.26 -20.85
C VAL A 59 15.53 -24.90 -20.81
N THR A 60 15.39 -24.22 -21.95
CA THR A 60 14.70 -22.92 -22.00
C THR A 60 13.20 -23.07 -21.79
N THR A 61 12.60 -24.18 -22.24
CA THR A 61 11.20 -24.51 -21.94
C THR A 61 11.01 -24.76 -20.44
N LEU A 62 11.89 -25.55 -19.79
CA LEU A 62 11.81 -25.82 -18.35
C LEU A 62 12.01 -24.54 -17.51
N ALA A 63 12.99 -23.70 -17.88
CA ALA A 63 13.21 -22.43 -17.21
C ALA A 63 11.99 -21.52 -17.32
N ALA A 64 11.44 -21.33 -18.54
CA ALA A 64 10.24 -20.53 -18.75
C ALA A 64 9.03 -21.08 -17.98
N ALA A 65 8.84 -22.41 -17.94
CA ALA A 65 7.78 -23.04 -17.17
C ALA A 65 7.93 -22.80 -15.65
N PHE A 66 9.14 -22.90 -15.11
CA PHE A 66 9.42 -22.58 -13.71
C PHE A 66 9.17 -21.10 -13.39
N PHE A 67 9.61 -20.17 -14.25
CA PHE A 67 9.33 -18.74 -14.10
C PHE A 67 7.83 -18.44 -14.14
N LEU A 68 7.08 -19.05 -15.07
CA LEU A 68 5.62 -18.89 -15.12
C LEU A 68 4.94 -19.48 -13.88
N LEU A 69 5.37 -20.66 -13.40
CA LEU A 69 4.84 -21.25 -12.16
C LEU A 69 5.14 -20.35 -10.96
N ALA A 70 6.35 -19.83 -10.85
CA ALA A 70 6.72 -18.88 -9.79
C ALA A 70 5.85 -17.62 -9.87
N LEU A 71 5.64 -17.05 -11.06
CA LEU A 71 4.75 -15.89 -11.23
C LEU A 71 3.29 -16.18 -10.88
N VAL A 72 2.81 -17.42 -11.08
CA VAL A 72 1.45 -17.82 -10.67
C VAL A 72 1.38 -18.00 -9.16
N MET A 73 2.32 -18.73 -8.56
CA MET A 73 2.35 -19.01 -7.12
C MET A 73 2.59 -17.75 -6.29
N TYR A 74 3.59 -16.95 -6.66
CA TYR A 74 3.89 -15.67 -6.01
C TYR A 74 3.04 -14.52 -6.56
N GLY A 75 2.21 -14.76 -7.59
CA GLY A 75 1.35 -13.74 -8.18
C GLY A 75 0.24 -13.30 -7.23
N GLU A 76 -0.29 -14.23 -6.43
CA GLU A 76 -1.26 -13.92 -5.38
C GLU A 76 -0.62 -13.09 -4.26
N ASP A 77 0.57 -13.49 -3.78
CA ASP A 77 1.34 -12.72 -2.80
C ASP A 77 1.74 -11.33 -3.35
N ALA A 78 2.19 -11.25 -4.60
CA ALA A 78 2.57 -10.00 -5.25
C ALA A 78 1.38 -9.05 -5.40
N ARG A 79 0.16 -9.56 -5.65
CA ARG A 79 -1.05 -8.72 -5.64
C ARG A 79 -1.31 -8.15 -4.26
N THR A 80 -1.23 -8.95 -3.19
CA THR A 80 -1.42 -8.44 -1.82
C THR A 80 -0.37 -7.40 -1.43
N ILE A 81 0.90 -7.62 -1.80
CA ILE A 81 2.00 -6.68 -1.53
C ILE A 81 1.82 -5.39 -2.33
N VAL A 82 1.37 -5.49 -3.58
CA VAL A 82 1.07 -4.31 -4.41
C VAL A 82 -0.17 -3.58 -3.88
N GLU A 83 -1.21 -4.27 -3.43
CA GLU A 83 -2.38 -3.64 -2.79
C GLU A 83 -1.98 -2.92 -1.49
N LEU A 84 -1.22 -3.57 -0.59
CA LEU A 84 -0.68 -2.94 0.62
C LEU A 84 0.24 -1.75 0.31
N SER A 85 1.06 -1.83 -0.73
CA SER A 85 1.92 -0.74 -1.18
C SER A 85 1.14 0.39 -1.85
N ILE A 86 0.02 0.09 -2.50
CA ILE A 86 -0.87 1.09 -3.08
C ILE A 86 -1.64 1.79 -1.97
N ASP A 87 -2.15 1.08 -0.96
CA ASP A 87 -2.85 1.69 0.18
C ASP A 87 -1.96 2.70 0.91
N ASP A 88 -0.67 2.39 1.08
CA ASP A 88 0.32 3.31 1.67
C ASP A 88 0.56 4.57 0.81
N TYR A 89 0.43 4.45 -0.53
CA TYR A 89 0.64 5.55 -1.49
C TYR A 89 -0.61 6.37 -1.78
N LEU A 90 -1.78 5.74 -1.73
CA LEU A 90 -3.08 6.34 -2.06
C LEU A 90 -3.70 7.01 -0.82
N TYR A 91 -3.17 6.70 0.36
CA TYR A 91 -3.58 7.29 1.62
C TYR A 91 -2.40 7.76 2.50
N PRO A 92 -1.51 8.64 1.99
CA PRO A 92 -0.37 9.14 2.77
C PRO A 92 -0.81 10.00 3.98
N ASP A 93 -2.10 10.38 4.03
CA ASP A 93 -2.71 11.18 5.10
C ASP A 93 -3.53 10.34 6.11
N ALA A 94 -3.39 9.00 6.14
CA ALA A 94 -3.99 8.21 7.22
C ALA A 94 -3.45 8.63 8.59
N ASP A 95 -2.20 9.10 8.65
CA ASP A 95 -1.64 9.58 9.91
C ASP A 95 -2.05 11.03 10.24
N LEU A 96 -2.79 11.69 9.32
CA LEU A 96 -3.20 13.08 9.42
C LEU A 96 -4.68 13.33 9.11
N TYR A 97 -5.57 12.38 9.43
CA TYR A 97 -6.94 12.78 9.69
C TYR A 97 -6.96 13.57 11.00
N ASN A 98 -7.15 14.89 10.90
CA ASN A 98 -7.53 15.75 12.01
C ASN A 98 -8.93 15.30 12.48
N VAL A 99 -8.98 14.26 13.33
CA VAL A 99 -10.21 13.63 13.79
C VAL A 99 -10.91 14.58 14.77
N SER A 100 -11.51 15.62 14.23
CA SER A 100 -12.25 16.62 15.00
C SER A 100 -13.56 16.04 15.58
N GLY A 101 -13.87 14.77 15.27
CA GLY A 101 -15.07 14.06 15.75
C GLY A 101 -14.81 12.81 16.60
N LEU A 102 -13.56 12.41 16.83
CA LEU A 102 -13.23 11.39 17.83
C LEU A 102 -12.75 12.10 19.10
N PRO A 103 -13.04 11.55 20.29
CA PRO A 103 -12.46 12.06 21.52
C PRO A 103 -10.94 11.92 21.39
N PRO A 104 -10.15 12.84 21.98
CA PRO A 104 -8.71 12.77 21.90
C PRO A 104 -8.28 11.40 22.43
N LEU A 105 -7.85 10.53 21.51
CA LEU A 105 -7.25 9.26 21.89
C LEU A 105 -6.09 9.62 22.81
N ALA A 106 -6.01 8.98 23.98
CA ALA A 106 -4.89 9.12 24.90
C ALA A 106 -3.67 8.43 24.28
N LEU A 107 -3.19 9.00 23.17
CA LEU A 107 -1.97 8.62 22.53
C LEU A 107 -0.83 8.93 23.50
N PRO A 108 0.19 8.06 23.55
CA PRO A 108 1.36 8.36 24.35
C PRO A 108 1.94 9.71 23.89
N PRO A 109 2.47 10.53 24.83
CA PRO A 109 3.05 11.82 24.48
C PRO A 109 4.16 11.62 23.44
N LEU A 110 4.36 12.59 22.55
CA LEU A 110 5.36 12.50 21.47
C LEU A 110 6.80 12.30 21.99
N THR A 111 7.03 12.62 23.27
CA THR A 111 8.28 12.40 23.99
C THR A 111 8.46 10.96 24.48
N CYS A 112 7.46 10.08 24.33
CA CYS A 112 7.56 8.68 24.75
C CYS A 112 8.32 7.86 23.71
N ASP A 113 9.49 7.36 24.12
CA ASP A 113 10.30 6.46 23.31
C ASP A 113 9.76 5.02 23.40
N LEU A 114 8.95 4.62 22.43
CA LEU A 114 8.41 3.25 22.33
C LEU A 114 9.49 2.19 22.04
N SER A 115 10.68 2.60 21.60
CA SER A 115 11.80 1.68 21.38
C SER A 115 12.46 1.25 22.70
N ARG A 116 12.32 2.06 23.77
CA ARG A 116 12.83 1.79 25.12
C ARG A 116 11.74 1.27 26.03
N SER A 117 11.68 -0.05 26.13
CA SER A 117 10.57 -0.74 26.75
C SER A 117 11.00 -2.11 27.26
N LYS A 118 10.09 -2.74 28.00
CA LYS A 118 10.26 -4.08 28.53
C LYS A 118 8.97 -4.89 28.39
N TRP A 119 9.14 -6.20 28.30
CA TRP A 119 8.03 -7.13 28.42
C TRP A 119 7.69 -7.33 29.90
N VAL A 120 6.43 -7.15 30.26
CA VAL A 120 5.91 -7.34 31.62
C VAL A 120 4.83 -8.41 31.58
N PHE A 121 4.90 -9.36 32.52
CA PHE A 121 3.84 -10.36 32.68
C PHE A 121 2.63 -9.72 33.36
N ASP A 122 1.45 -9.91 32.78
CA ASP A 122 0.17 -9.42 33.30
C ASP A 122 -0.92 -10.44 33.00
N ASN A 123 -1.52 -11.03 34.03
CA ASN A 123 -2.59 -12.01 33.89
C ASN A 123 -4.01 -11.41 34.07
N VAL A 124 -4.10 -10.09 34.26
CA VAL A 124 -5.36 -9.37 34.50
C VAL A 124 -5.83 -8.64 33.25
N SER A 125 -4.91 -7.95 32.55
CA SER A 125 -5.27 -7.10 31.40
C SER A 125 -5.12 -7.75 30.01
N VAL A 126 -4.35 -8.84 29.91
CA VAL A 126 -4.09 -9.56 28.66
C VAL A 126 -4.40 -11.05 28.80
N PRO A 127 -4.68 -11.79 27.70
CA PRO A 127 -4.83 -11.29 26.33
C PRO A 127 -6.11 -10.46 26.12
N ALA A 128 -6.09 -9.55 25.16
CA ALA A 128 -7.25 -8.72 24.83
C ALA A 128 -8.44 -9.53 24.26
N TYR A 129 -8.16 -10.70 23.69
CA TYR A 129 -9.14 -11.68 23.22
C TYR A 129 -8.57 -13.09 23.38
N ARG A 130 -9.42 -14.11 23.52
CA ARG A 130 -8.96 -15.50 23.46
C ARG A 130 -9.05 -16.01 22.04
N GLU A 131 -8.11 -16.87 21.67
CA GLU A 131 -8.01 -17.43 20.33
C GLU A 131 -9.33 -18.07 19.84
N LYS A 132 -10.03 -18.78 20.74
CA LYS A 132 -11.32 -19.42 20.50
C LYS A 132 -12.47 -18.45 20.24
N ASP A 133 -12.34 -17.19 20.66
CA ASP A 133 -13.43 -16.20 20.59
C ASP A 133 -13.42 -15.46 19.24
N CYS A 134 -12.31 -15.50 18.49
CA CYS A 134 -12.18 -14.80 17.21
C CYS A 134 -12.25 -15.79 16.05
N THR A 135 -13.42 -15.83 15.38
CA THR A 135 -13.74 -16.76 14.28
C THR A 135 -12.95 -16.50 12.99
N PHE A 136 -12.30 -15.34 12.89
CA PHE A 136 -11.50 -14.94 11.73
C PHE A 136 -10.04 -15.43 11.80
N LEU A 137 -9.61 -16.03 12.93
CA LEU A 137 -8.27 -16.59 13.02
C LEU A 137 -8.13 -17.78 12.08
N THR A 138 -7.12 -17.71 11.22
CA THR A 138 -6.76 -18.82 10.33
C THR A 138 -6.02 -19.90 11.13
N LYS A 139 -6.09 -21.15 10.65
CA LYS A 139 -5.35 -22.25 11.26
C LYS A 139 -3.85 -21.97 11.41
N GLN A 140 -3.26 -21.14 10.54
CA GLN A 140 -1.83 -20.82 10.59
C GLN A 140 -1.41 -20.05 11.85
N VAL A 141 -2.30 -19.20 12.40
CA VAL A 141 -2.02 -18.38 13.60
C VAL A 141 -2.64 -18.96 14.88
N SER A 142 -3.43 -20.03 14.74
CA SER A 142 -4.16 -20.66 15.83
C SER A 142 -3.35 -21.68 16.64
N CYS A 143 -2.43 -21.19 17.47
CA CYS A 143 -1.45 -22.05 18.15
C CYS A 143 -2.07 -23.04 19.15
N LEU A 144 -3.05 -22.61 19.97
CA LEU A 144 -3.61 -23.48 21.02
C LEU A 144 -4.41 -24.66 20.43
N PRO A 145 -5.36 -24.46 19.49
CA PRO A 145 -6.05 -25.54 18.78
C PRO A 145 -5.11 -26.42 17.95
N ASN A 146 -3.96 -25.90 17.51
CA ASN A 146 -2.93 -26.67 16.80
C ASN A 146 -2.05 -27.53 17.72
N GLY A 147 -2.41 -27.67 19.00
CA GLY A 147 -1.76 -28.59 19.93
C GLY A 147 -0.64 -27.98 20.78
N ARG A 148 -0.50 -26.64 20.79
CA ARG A 148 0.42 -26.00 21.74
C ARG A 148 -0.10 -26.15 23.17
N PRO A 149 0.70 -26.68 24.11
CA PRO A 149 0.21 -26.99 25.47
C PRO A 149 0.17 -25.78 26.39
N ASP A 150 0.95 -24.72 26.13
CA ASP A 150 1.08 -23.54 26.98
C ASP A 150 0.47 -22.28 26.34
N ASP A 151 -0.29 -21.52 27.13
CA ASP A 151 -0.82 -20.20 26.75
C ASP A 151 -0.05 -19.03 27.39
N MET A 152 1.00 -19.33 28.18
CA MET A 152 1.75 -18.34 28.97
C MET A 152 2.28 -17.16 28.17
N ARG A 153 2.55 -17.38 26.87
CA ARG A 153 3.02 -16.35 25.95
C ARG A 153 2.00 -15.23 25.71
N GLN A 154 0.71 -15.50 25.91
CA GLN A 154 -0.39 -14.55 25.69
C GLN A 154 -0.50 -13.50 26.82
N TYR A 155 0.15 -13.74 27.96
CA TYR A 155 0.08 -12.88 29.14
C TYR A 155 1.24 -11.87 29.24
N TRP A 156 2.00 -11.69 28.16
CA TRP A 156 3.07 -10.69 28.11
C TRP A 156 2.57 -9.42 27.44
N ARG A 157 2.67 -8.29 28.14
CA ARG A 157 2.36 -6.96 27.60
C ARG A 157 3.62 -6.15 27.39
N TRP A 158 3.57 -5.29 26.38
CA TRP A 158 4.63 -4.32 26.09
C TRP A 158 4.46 -3.08 26.97
N GLN A 159 5.50 -2.72 27.73
CA GLN A 159 5.50 -1.55 28.60
C GLN A 159 6.71 -0.64 28.30
N PRO A 160 6.50 0.52 27.67
CA PRO A 160 7.50 1.58 27.56
C PRO A 160 7.90 2.09 28.95
N ASN A 161 9.15 2.56 29.06
CA ASN A 161 9.69 3.04 30.33
C ASN A 161 9.06 4.37 30.75
N GLU A 162 8.80 5.25 29.78
CA GLU A 162 8.42 6.66 30.02
C GLU A 162 6.91 6.92 29.88
N CYS A 163 6.14 5.92 29.44
CA CYS A 163 4.68 6.06 29.31
C CYS A 163 3.96 4.71 29.41
N SER A 164 2.64 4.77 29.63
CA SER A 164 1.75 3.60 29.57
C SER A 164 0.89 3.68 28.32
N LEU A 165 0.75 2.55 27.61
CA LEU A 165 -0.14 2.49 26.45
C LEU A 165 -1.60 2.49 26.91
N PRO A 166 -2.51 3.13 26.16
CA PRO A 166 -3.93 3.01 26.41
C PRO A 166 -4.37 1.55 26.25
N THR A 167 -5.12 1.04 27.23
CA THR A 167 -5.69 -0.31 27.15
C THR A 167 -6.78 -0.34 26.07
N TYR A 168 -6.94 -1.47 25.37
CA TYR A 168 -7.97 -1.64 24.34
C TYR A 168 -9.38 -1.30 24.83
N VAL A 169 -9.70 -1.61 26.10
CA VAL A 169 -10.97 -1.25 26.75
C VAL A 169 -11.16 0.26 26.82
N PHE A 170 -10.10 1.02 27.13
CA PHE A 170 -10.17 2.49 27.16
C PHE A 170 -10.46 3.05 25.76
N LEU A 171 -9.84 2.47 24.71
CA LEU A 171 -10.10 2.87 23.33
C LEU A 171 -11.55 2.60 22.93
N LEU A 172 -12.09 1.41 23.22
CA LEU A 172 -13.48 1.08 22.93
C LEU A 172 -14.48 1.95 23.71
N LEU A 173 -14.23 2.20 24.99
CA LEU A 173 -15.09 3.03 25.83
C LEU A 173 -15.09 4.49 25.38
N GLN A 174 -13.94 5.02 24.95
CA GLN A 174 -13.84 6.35 24.36
C GLN A 174 -14.68 6.43 23.09
N ILE A 175 -14.53 5.46 22.18
CA ILE A 175 -15.32 5.38 20.94
C ILE A 175 -16.82 5.28 21.26
N ALA A 176 -17.24 4.37 22.14
CA ALA A 176 -18.63 4.19 22.51
C ALA A 176 -19.24 5.44 23.18
N SER A 177 -18.51 6.08 24.09
CA SER A 177 -18.95 7.32 24.75
C SER A 177 -19.11 8.45 23.74
N SER A 178 -18.22 8.52 22.75
CA SER A 178 -18.33 9.49 21.67
C SER A 178 -19.53 9.21 20.77
N MET A 179 -19.79 7.95 20.40
CA MET A 179 -20.97 7.57 19.61
C MET A 179 -22.28 7.91 20.32
N LEU A 180 -22.35 7.76 21.65
CA LEU A 180 -23.51 8.17 22.45
C LEU A 180 -23.68 9.70 22.54
N SER A 181 -22.63 10.48 22.27
CA SER A 181 -22.64 11.95 22.36
C SER A 181 -22.98 12.63 21.04
N TRP A 182 -23.09 11.88 19.92
CA TRP A 182 -23.49 12.45 18.64
C TRP A 182 -25.00 12.74 18.64
N PRO A 183 -25.42 13.97 18.28
CA PRO A 183 -26.83 14.25 18.07
C PRO A 183 -27.31 13.45 16.85
N VAL A 184 -28.42 12.72 17.03
CA VAL A 184 -29.16 12.06 15.95
C VAL A 184 -29.65 13.08 14.93
#